data_AF-A0A6V6Z1M5-F1
#
_entry.id   AF-A0A6V6Z1M5-F1
#
_cell.length_a   1.000
_cell.length_b   1.000
_cell.length_c   1.000
_cell.angle_alpha   90.00
_cell.angle_beta   90.00
_cell.angle_gamma   90.00
#
_symmetry.space_group_name_H-M   'P 1'
#
loop_
_entity.id
_entity.type
_entity.pdbx_description
1 polymer ?
#
loop_
_entity_poly.entity_id
_entity_poly.type
_entity_poly.pdbx_seq_one_letter_code
_entity_poly.pdbx_strand_id
1 'polypeptide(L)'
;MKTQKTDWSYLFKHWIFNLLIGPVVSQIIAFIPVLGFNLSFGLLEFYPVVLIASLIFSIPTYIVYAFVYYYFSTKDLPILFSKAILILITAIGVFITTAFIGGTLSHFIAISYLISSIITGSIFNLNFKHEEQS
;
A
#
# COMPACT_ATOMS: atom_id res chain seq x y z
N MET A 1 11.09 26.02 17.91
CA MET A 1 10.26 24.96 17.31
C MET A 1 11.23 23.92 16.74
N LYS A 2 11.36 22.74 17.36
CA LYS A 2 12.30 21.70 16.91
C LYS A 2 11.85 21.21 15.52
N THR A 3 12.69 21.36 14.50
CA THR A 3 12.43 20.80 13.18
C THR A 3 12.80 19.32 13.20
N GLN A 4 11.83 18.45 13.50
CA GLN A 4 12.02 17.01 13.31
C GLN A 4 12.23 16.73 11.82
N LYS A 5 13.32 16.07 11.47
CA LYS A 5 13.57 15.60 10.11
C LYS A 5 12.89 14.25 9.93
N THR A 6 11.64 14.26 9.47
CA THR A 6 10.89 13.05 9.13
C THR A 6 11.62 12.27 8.04
N ASP A 7 11.95 11.00 8.31
CA ASP A 7 12.46 10.08 7.30
C ASP A 7 11.29 9.57 6.45
N TRP A 8 11.25 9.94 5.18
CA TRP A 8 10.17 9.55 4.26
C TRP A 8 10.43 8.23 3.54
N SER A 9 11.59 7.59 3.75
CA SER A 9 11.98 6.36 3.06
C SER A 9 10.94 5.25 3.21
N TYR A 10 10.41 5.04 4.42
CA TYR A 10 9.40 4.00 4.66
C TYR A 10 8.15 4.25 3.80
N LEU A 11 7.64 5.48 3.83
CA LEU A 11 6.45 5.88 3.10
C LEU A 11 6.62 5.68 1.58
N PHE A 12 7.74 6.14 1.00
CA PHE A 12 7.98 5.99 -0.43
C PHE A 12 8.15 4.52 -0.82
N LYS A 13 8.91 3.74 -0.05
CA LYS A 13 9.13 2.31 -0.30
C LYS A 13 7.84 1.53 -0.20
N HIS A 14 7.06 1.75 0.85
CA HIS A 14 5.77 1.06 1.05
C HIS A 14 4.82 1.34 -0.11
N TRP A 15 4.65 2.62 -0.48
CA TRP A 15 3.76 3.00 -1.58
C TRP A 15 4.21 2.40 -2.92
N ILE A 16 5.45 2.65 -3.35
CA ILE A 16 5.93 2.21 -4.67
C ILE A 16 5.94 0.68 -4.77
N PHE A 17 6.45 -0.02 -3.76
CA PHE A 17 6.49 -1.48 -3.81
C PHE A 17 5.08 -2.08 -3.74
N ASN A 18 4.13 -1.46 -3.03
CA ASN A 18 2.76 -1.93 -3.04
C ASN A 18 2.18 -1.93 -4.46
N LEU A 19 2.47 -0.88 -5.24
CA LEU A 19 2.07 -0.77 -6.64
C LEU A 19 2.79 -1.77 -7.55
N LEU A 20 4.09 -2.01 -7.32
CA LEU A 20 4.87 -2.95 -8.12
C LEU A 20 4.50 -4.42 -7.84
N ILE A 21 4.19 -4.75 -6.58
CA ILE A 21 3.94 -6.12 -6.13
C ILE A 21 2.48 -6.52 -6.33
N GLY A 22 1.53 -5.59 -6.30
CA GLY A 22 0.10 -5.87 -6.48
C GLY A 22 -0.22 -6.77 -7.68
N PRO A 23 0.28 -6.46 -8.90
CA PRO A 23 0.07 -7.31 -10.07
C PRO A 23 0.72 -8.69 -9.96
N VAL A 24 1.89 -8.79 -9.33
CA VAL A 24 2.58 -10.08 -9.10
C VAL A 24 1.77 -10.95 -8.15
N VAL A 25 1.26 -10.37 -7.06
CA VAL A 25 0.38 -11.05 -6.10
C VAL A 25 -0.91 -11.50 -6.79
N SER A 26 -1.48 -10.68 -7.67
CA SER A 26 -2.67 -11.06 -8.43
C SER A 26 -2.46 -12.32 -9.26
N GLN A 27 -1.28 -12.49 -9.86
CA GLN A 27 -0.95 -13.69 -10.63
C GLN A 27 -0.97 -14.93 -9.75
N ILE A 28 -0.35 -14.83 -8.57
CA ILE A 28 -0.30 -15.93 -7.61
C ILE A 28 -1.73 -16.30 -7.18
N ILE A 29 -2.58 -15.31 -6.88
CA ILE A 29 -3.97 -15.51 -6.46
C ILE A 29 -4.82 -16.14 -7.56
N ALA A 30 -4.63 -15.75 -8.82
CA ALA A 30 -5.37 -16.31 -9.96
C ALA A 30 -5.16 -17.83 -10.11
N PHE A 31 -3.99 -18.34 -9.68
CA PHE A 31 -3.69 -19.77 -9.71
C PHE A 31 -4.17 -20.55 -8.48
N ILE A 32 -4.84 -19.90 -7.52
CA ILE A 32 -5.37 -20.57 -6.31
C ILE A 32 -6.87 -20.86 -6.52
N PRO A 33 -7.27 -22.11 -6.85
CA PRO A 33 -8.65 -22.41 -7.24
C PRO A 33 -9.66 -22.17 -6.11
N VAL A 34 -9.24 -22.28 -4.85
CA VAL A 34 -10.11 -22.11 -3.68
C VAL A 34 -10.67 -20.70 -3.52
N LEU A 35 -10.02 -19.70 -4.15
CA LEU A 35 -10.45 -18.31 -4.09
C LEU A 35 -11.52 -17.97 -5.14
N GLY A 36 -11.87 -18.91 -6.03
CA GLY A 36 -12.98 -18.79 -6.96
C GLY A 36 -12.77 -17.80 -8.12
N PHE A 37 -11.59 -17.21 -8.24
CA PHE A 37 -11.21 -16.35 -9.37
C PHE A 37 -10.81 -17.25 -10.55
N ASN A 38 -11.80 -17.78 -11.29
CA ASN A 38 -11.57 -18.56 -12.51
C ASN A 38 -11.10 -17.66 -13.68
N LEU A 39 -9.99 -16.97 -13.50
CA LEU A 39 -9.40 -16.06 -14.47
C LEU A 39 -8.29 -16.80 -15.22
N SER A 40 -8.34 -16.79 -16.55
CA SER A 40 -7.28 -17.39 -17.39
C SER A 40 -5.98 -16.58 -17.38
N PHE A 41 -6.02 -15.33 -16.88
CA PHE A 41 -4.91 -14.37 -16.85
C PHE A 41 -5.03 -13.47 -15.61
N GLY A 42 -3.91 -13.02 -15.05
CA GLY A 42 -3.86 -12.07 -13.94
C GLY A 42 -3.75 -10.61 -14.38
N LEU A 43 -3.29 -9.74 -13.48
CA LEU A 43 -2.96 -8.35 -13.83
C LEU A 43 -1.54 -8.20 -14.39
N LEU A 44 -0.70 -9.24 -14.26
CA LEU A 44 0.71 -9.21 -14.62
C LEU A 44 0.91 -9.15 -16.15
N GLU A 45 -0.02 -9.71 -16.92
CA GLU A 45 -0.05 -9.70 -18.37
C GLU A 45 -0.21 -8.27 -18.93
N PHE A 46 -0.84 -7.38 -18.15
CA PHE A 46 -1.04 -5.97 -18.48
C PHE A 46 -0.19 -5.04 -17.60
N TYR A 47 0.95 -5.54 -17.08
CA TYR A 47 1.72 -4.86 -16.04
C TYR A 47 1.97 -3.37 -16.28
N PRO A 48 2.42 -2.89 -17.46
CA PRO A 48 2.70 -1.47 -17.65
C PRO A 48 1.45 -0.60 -17.51
N VAL A 49 0.32 -1.06 -18.07
CA VAL A 49 -0.96 -0.35 -18.01
C VAL A 49 -1.50 -0.34 -16.58
N VAL A 50 -1.45 -1.49 -15.91
CA VAL A 50 -1.90 -1.63 -14.52
C VAL A 50 -1.06 -0.76 -13.59
N LEU A 51 0.26 -0.70 -13.79
CA LEU A 51 1.15 0.14 -12.99
C LEU A 51 0.81 1.63 -13.13
N ILE A 52 0.59 2.11 -14.37
CA ILE A 52 0.21 3.51 -14.62
C ILE A 52 -1.16 3.81 -14.00
N ALA A 53 -2.14 2.94 -14.19
CA ALA A 53 -3.46 3.10 -13.60
C ALA A 53 -3.37 3.14 -12.07
N SER A 54 -2.65 2.20 -11.45
CA SER A 54 -2.48 2.14 -10.00
C SER A 54 -1.72 3.34 -9.45
N LEU A 55 -0.74 3.89 -10.18
CA LEU A 55 -0.10 5.16 -9.81
C LEU A 55 -1.14 6.28 -9.75
N ILE A 56 -1.92 6.50 -10.82
CA ILE A 56 -2.92 7.58 -10.90
C ILE A 56 -3.96 7.45 -9.79
N PHE A 57 -4.54 6.25 -9.65
CA PHE A 57 -5.64 6.02 -8.72
C PHE A 57 -5.21 5.94 -7.26
N SER A 58 -3.93 5.72 -6.96
CA SER A 58 -3.43 5.68 -5.58
C SER A 58 -3.02 7.04 -5.02
N ILE A 59 -2.95 8.10 -5.85
CA ILE A 59 -2.59 9.46 -5.42
C ILE A 59 -3.45 9.94 -4.23
N PRO A 60 -4.80 9.82 -4.25
CA PRO A 60 -5.62 10.27 -3.13
C PRO A 60 -5.28 9.54 -1.82
N THR A 61 -5.09 8.22 -1.88
CA THR A 61 -4.68 7.42 -0.73
C THR A 61 -3.29 7.80 -0.24
N TYR A 62 -2.36 8.03 -1.16
CA TYR A 62 -1.00 8.44 -0.84
C TYR A 62 -0.95 9.79 -0.13
N ILE A 63 -1.77 10.76 -0.53
CA ILE A 63 -1.88 12.06 0.14
C ILE A 63 -2.33 11.88 1.60
N VAL A 64 -3.38 11.09 1.83
CA VAL A 64 -3.87 10.78 3.18
C VAL A 64 -2.81 10.05 3.99
N TYR A 65 -2.15 9.05 3.39
CA TYR A 65 -1.05 8.31 4.00
C TYR A 65 0.06 9.26 4.43
N ALA A 66 0.51 10.16 3.55
CA ALA A 66 1.59 11.10 3.83
C ALA A 66 1.26 12.06 4.96
N PHE A 67 0.02 12.56 5.02
CA PHE A 67 -0.44 13.39 6.11
C PHE A 67 -0.41 12.62 7.45
N VAL A 68 -0.98 11.40 7.49
CA VAL A 68 -0.99 10.59 8.71
C VAL A 68 0.42 10.17 9.13
N TYR A 69 1.27 9.82 8.17
CA TYR A 69 2.67 9.49 8.40
C TYR A 69 3.44 10.64 9.05
N TYR A 70 3.28 11.85 8.50
CA TYR A 70 3.86 13.05 9.07
C TYR A 70 3.37 13.29 10.49
N TYR A 71 2.05 13.22 10.70
CA TYR A 71 1.46 13.38 12.02
C TYR A 71 2.04 12.37 13.01
N PHE A 72 2.15 11.09 12.65
CA PHE A 72 2.75 10.06 13.50
C PHE A 72 4.24 10.29 13.77
N SER A 73 4.99 10.83 12.82
CA SER A 73 6.40 11.16 13.05
C SER A 73 6.62 12.19 14.17
N THR A 74 5.59 13.01 14.46
CA THR A 74 5.61 14.00 15.54
C THR A 74 5.11 13.48 16.89
N LYS A 75 4.71 12.22 16.96
CA LYS A 75 4.15 11.60 18.16
C LYS A 75 5.07 10.47 18.63
N ASP A 76 5.13 10.27 19.94
CA ASP A 76 5.77 9.11 20.54
C ASP A 76 4.79 7.93 20.52
N LEU A 77 4.62 7.33 19.34
CA LEU A 77 3.72 6.19 19.13
C LEU A 77 4.53 4.89 18.94
N PRO A 78 4.01 3.74 19.41
CA PRO A 78 4.61 2.46 19.10
C PRO A 78 4.73 2.24 17.58
N ILE A 79 5.91 1.77 17.14
CA ILE A 79 6.20 1.53 15.72
C ILE A 79 5.17 0.56 15.12
N LEU A 80 4.84 -0.52 15.83
CA LEU A 80 3.88 -1.52 15.37
C LEU A 80 2.49 -0.92 15.15
N PHE A 81 2.04 -0.04 16.06
CA PHE A 81 0.75 0.64 15.96
C PHE A 81 0.72 1.55 14.72
N SER A 82 1.74 2.40 14.57
CA SER A 82 1.86 3.30 13.43
C SER A 82 1.85 2.52 12.11
N LYS A 83 2.63 1.45 12.04
CA LYS A 83 2.72 0.56 10.88
C LYS A 83 1.38 -0.08 10.51
N ALA A 84 0.65 -0.60 11.50
CA ALA A 84 -0.66 -1.21 11.28
C ALA A 84 -1.67 -0.22 10.70
N ILE A 85 -1.73 1.00 11.24
CA ILE A 85 -2.63 2.05 10.74
C ILE A 85 -2.28 2.47 9.30
N LEU A 86 -0.99 2.60 8.98
CA LEU A 86 -0.56 2.97 7.63
C LEU A 86 -0.91 1.88 6.58
N ILE A 87 -0.75 0.60 6.94
CA ILE A 87 -1.20 -0.52 6.11
C ILE A 87 -2.73 -0.48 5.94
N LEU A 88 -3.47 -0.19 7.02
CA LEU A 88 -4.94 -0.10 6.99
C LEU A 88 -5.44 1.04 6.11
N ILE A 89 -4.81 2.22 6.17
CA ILE A 89 -5.14 3.35 5.27
C ILE A 89 -4.97 2.93 3.81
N THR A 90 -3.87 2.23 3.51
CA THR A 90 -3.61 1.74 2.16
C THR A 90 -4.66 0.72 1.72
N ALA A 91 -5.01 -0.23 2.59
CA ALA A 91 -6.06 -1.20 2.34
C ALA A 91 -7.40 -0.54 2.05
N ILE A 92 -7.85 0.36 2.93
CA ILE A 92 -9.11 1.10 2.78
C ILE A 92 -9.12 1.89 1.47
N GLY A 93 -8.01 2.59 1.17
CA GLY A 93 -7.88 3.34 -0.08
C GLY A 93 -8.04 2.45 -1.32
N VAL A 94 -7.41 1.28 -1.33
CA VAL A 94 -7.57 0.28 -2.40
C VAL A 94 -9.03 -0.16 -2.55
N PHE A 95 -9.72 -0.48 -1.45
CA PHE A 95 -11.13 -0.89 -1.51
C PHE A 95 -12.04 0.24 -2.01
N ILE A 96 -11.84 1.48 -1.56
CA ILE A 96 -12.60 2.65 -2.02
C ILE A 96 -12.40 2.84 -3.53
N THR A 97 -11.14 2.86 -3.97
CA THR A 97 -10.79 3.06 -5.38
C THR A 97 -11.37 1.97 -6.27
N THR A 98 -11.21 0.71 -5.89
CA THR A 98 -11.74 -0.43 -6.67
C THR A 98 -13.27 -0.47 -6.68
N ALA A 99 -13.92 -0.08 -5.58
CA ALA A 99 -15.38 0.08 -5.54
C ALA A 99 -15.87 1.20 -6.46
N PHE A 100 -15.11 2.30 -6.57
CA PHE A 100 -15.43 3.42 -7.46
C PHE A 100 -15.23 3.08 -8.94
N ILE A 101 -14.15 2.38 -9.28
CA ILE A 101 -13.89 1.89 -10.65
C ILE A 101 -14.96 0.85 -11.03
N GLY A 102 -15.31 -0.04 -10.10
CA GLY A 102 -16.28 -1.09 -10.32
C GLY A 102 -15.85 -2.14 -11.34
N GLY A 103 -16.80 -3.00 -11.70
CA GLY A 103 -16.57 -4.12 -12.62
C GLY A 103 -16.26 -5.45 -11.92
N THR A 104 -16.24 -6.51 -12.70
CA THR A 104 -16.17 -7.90 -12.22
C THR A 104 -14.84 -8.24 -11.54
N LEU A 105 -13.77 -7.53 -11.87
CA LEU A 105 -12.42 -7.75 -11.32
C LEU A 105 -12.14 -6.93 -10.04
N SER A 106 -13.05 -6.06 -9.60
CA SER A 106 -12.80 -5.12 -8.49
C SER A 106 -12.36 -5.82 -7.21
N HIS A 107 -13.05 -6.89 -6.81
CA HIS A 107 -12.74 -7.65 -5.60
C HIS A 107 -11.39 -8.36 -5.70
N PHE A 108 -11.09 -8.93 -6.87
CA PHE A 108 -9.81 -9.58 -7.15
C PHE A 108 -8.64 -8.61 -7.05
N ILE A 109 -8.78 -7.41 -7.66
CA ILE A 109 -7.79 -6.34 -7.58
C ILE A 109 -7.63 -5.89 -6.11
N ALA A 110 -8.74 -5.65 -5.41
CA ALA A 110 -8.72 -5.18 -4.02
C ALA A 110 -7.95 -6.14 -3.11
N ILE A 111 -8.24 -7.44 -3.20
CA ILE A 111 -7.57 -8.47 -2.40
C ILE A 111 -6.08 -8.59 -2.75
N SER A 112 -5.75 -8.52 -4.04
CA SER A 112 -4.35 -8.57 -4.50
C SER A 112 -3.51 -7.44 -3.92
N TYR A 113 -4.03 -6.21 -3.96
CA TYR A 113 -3.36 -5.04 -3.42
C TYR A 113 -3.42 -4.94 -1.89
N LEU A 114 -4.44 -5.51 -1.24
CA LEU A 114 -4.47 -5.68 0.21
C LEU A 114 -3.29 -6.56 0.68
N ILE A 115 -3.13 -7.74 0.06
CA ILE A 115 -2.05 -8.67 0.40
C ILE A 115 -0.69 -8.04 0.10
N SER A 116 -0.55 -7.37 -1.04
CA SER A 116 0.66 -6.59 -1.37
C SER A 116 0.99 -5.54 -0.30
N SER A 117 -0.01 -4.80 0.18
CA SER A 117 0.18 -3.76 1.21
C SER A 117 0.66 -4.36 2.55
N ILE A 118 0.13 -5.53 2.92
CA ILE A 118 0.56 -6.26 4.13
C ILE A 118 2.01 -6.74 3.97
N ILE A 119 2.35 -7.35 2.83
CA ILE A 119 3.70 -7.87 2.57
C ILE A 119 4.71 -6.74 2.59
N THR A 120 4.49 -5.71 1.78
CA THR A 120 5.39 -4.54 1.68
C THR A 120 5.47 -3.78 2.98
N GLY A 121 4.33 -3.61 3.65
CA GLY A 121 4.24 -2.98 4.96
C GLY A 121 5.15 -3.71 5.92
N SER A 122 5.01 -5.03 6.01
CA SER A 122 5.78 -5.89 6.93
C SER A 122 7.28 -5.88 6.65
N ILE A 123 7.70 -5.95 5.38
CA ILE A 123 9.12 -6.02 4.98
C ILE A 123 9.89 -4.74 5.34
N PHE A 124 9.31 -3.56 5.14
CA PHE A 124 10.03 -2.31 5.38
C PHE A 124 10.03 -1.92 6.86
N ASN A 125 11.18 -1.40 7.31
CA ASN A 125 11.33 -0.87 8.65
C ASN A 125 10.83 0.57 8.72
N LEU A 126 9.92 0.82 9.66
CA LEU A 126 9.44 2.14 10.00
C LEU A 126 10.36 2.73 11.08
N ASN A 127 11.04 3.81 10.76
CA ASN A 127 11.92 4.50 11.72
C ASN A 127 11.61 6.00 11.72
N PHE A 128 11.01 6.47 12.81
CA PHE A 128 10.84 7.89 13.05
C PHE A 128 12.09 8.41 13.75
N LYS A 129 13.05 8.95 12.98
CA LYS A 129 14.28 9.51 13.54
C LYS A 129 13.96 10.53 14.64
N HIS A 130 14.25 10.17 15.88
CA HIS A 130 14.38 11.12 16.98
C HIS A 130 15.85 11.52 17.03
N GLU A 131 16.17 12.78 16.75
CA GLU A 131 17.49 13.28 17.12
C GLU A 131 17.57 13.31 18.65
N GLU A 132 18.25 12.32 19.23
CA GLU A 132 18.75 12.42 20.59
C GLU A 132 19.84 13.48 20.62
N GLN A 133 19.65 14.49 21.48
CA GLN A 133 20.60 15.57 21.69
C GLN A 133 21.83 14.99 22.39
N SER A 134 23.00 15.01 21.72
CA SER A 134 24.32 14.90 22.37
C SER A 134 24.73 16.24 22.96
#